data_AF-A0A368MEA1-F1
#
_entry.id   AF-A0A368MEA1-F1
#
_cell.length_a   1.000
_cell.length_b   1.000
_cell.length_c   1.000
_cell.angle_alpha   90.00
_cell.angle_beta   90.00
_cell.angle_gamma   90.00
#
_symmetry.space_group_name_H-M   'P 1'
#
loop_
_entity.id
_entity.type
_entity.pdbx_description
1 polymer ?
#
loop_
_entity_poly.entity_id
_entity_poly.type
_entity_poly.pdbx_seq_one_letter_code
_entity_poly.pdbx_strand_id
1 'polypeptide(L)'
;VITRTWSLTDACDNTTSFVQTITVVDTTAPTFTSTLPGDIDVECDEIPDAEELLAIDNCGDANVTFVEVIDNGACVGDYIITRTWTATDACDNSTVHTQIITVQDSTPPALVTPFDENVTAACDDIPEVPNLVFEDACSTDIEVTFEEVTTQANDFEDYEIIRTWTVVDDCGNEAIFTQNVSVEISNVINTFDSSFCILDTEFDLFDLLSGDFNMNGIWSVVSGDATINGSMFDPSTVEVGIYTFMYSITEGSCPTEVEVNVTIDDDCVVLACGQDNVVISKTVTANGDNYNEFFTITGVEDCGFIIELQIFNRWGAKIFESSNYQNNWNGNSNNSSVGSSDKVPTGTYYYVINLRNSGLEPFAGPIYVATDK
;
A
#
# COMPACT_ATOMS: atom_id res chain seq x y z
N VAL A 1 -6.71 97.77 -0.28
CA VAL A 1 -7.38 99.04 -0.66
C VAL A 1 -6.33 100.04 -1.11
N ILE A 2 -6.50 100.64 -2.28
CA ILE A 2 -5.60 101.67 -2.83
C ILE A 2 -6.33 103.01 -2.75
N THR A 3 -5.77 103.98 -2.04
CA THR A 3 -6.29 105.35 -1.97
C THR A 3 -5.45 106.28 -2.82
N ARG A 4 -6.07 106.98 -3.76
CA ARG A 4 -5.43 108.04 -4.55
C ARG A 4 -6.02 109.39 -4.16
N THR A 5 -5.16 110.29 -3.69
CA THR A 5 -5.55 111.65 -3.34
C THR A 5 -5.04 112.60 -4.40
N TRP A 6 -5.97 113.31 -5.03
CA TRP A 6 -5.68 114.37 -5.98
C TRP A 6 -5.88 115.69 -5.27
N SER A 7 -4.85 116.52 -5.19
CA SER A 7 -4.94 117.88 -4.66
C SER A 7 -4.69 118.90 -5.76
N LEU A 8 -5.58 119.88 -5.89
CA LEU A 8 -5.34 121.04 -6.73
C LEU A 8 -5.16 122.27 -5.86
N THR A 9 -4.15 123.07 -6.18
CA THR A 9 -3.89 124.38 -5.58
C THR A 9 -3.96 125.41 -6.69
N ASP A 10 -4.77 126.46 -6.52
CA ASP A 10 -4.83 127.56 -7.48
C ASP A 10 -3.69 128.58 -7.24
N ALA A 11 -3.55 129.57 -8.14
CA ALA A 11 -2.51 130.60 -8.05
C ALA A 11 -2.66 131.56 -6.85
N CYS A 12 -3.75 131.45 -6.11
CA CYS A 12 -4.06 132.23 -4.91
C CYS A 12 -3.96 131.37 -3.63
N ASP A 13 -3.31 130.21 -3.70
CA ASP A 13 -3.12 129.24 -2.61
C ASP A 13 -4.41 128.57 -2.08
N ASN A 14 -5.54 128.64 -2.80
CA ASN A 14 -6.73 127.86 -2.42
C ASN A 14 -6.54 126.41 -2.82
N THR A 15 -6.87 125.48 -1.91
CA THR A 15 -6.73 124.04 -2.17
C THR A 15 -8.05 123.29 -2.12
N THR A 16 -8.18 122.26 -2.96
CA THR A 16 -9.23 121.24 -2.85
C THR A 16 -8.62 119.87 -3.08
N SER A 17 -9.21 118.83 -2.50
CA SER A 17 -8.77 117.46 -2.70
C SER A 17 -9.91 116.50 -2.98
N PHE A 18 -9.68 115.55 -3.89
CA PHE A 18 -10.55 114.43 -4.15
C PHE A 18 -9.84 113.13 -3.82
N VAL A 19 -10.48 112.27 -3.03
CA VAL A 19 -9.98 110.94 -2.69
C VAL A 19 -10.75 109.90 -3.50
N GLN A 20 -10.05 109.14 -4.33
CA GLN A 20 -10.55 107.92 -4.95
C GLN A 20 -10.12 106.73 -4.11
N THR A 21 -11.09 105.93 -3.65
CA THR A 21 -10.83 104.65 -2.99
C THR A 21 -11.07 103.51 -3.98
N ILE A 22 -10.04 102.71 -4.25
CA ILE A 22 -10.13 101.50 -5.08
C ILE A 22 -9.99 100.29 -4.16
N THR A 23 -11.02 99.45 -4.11
CA THR A 23 -10.98 98.18 -3.39
C THR A 23 -10.61 97.09 -4.38
N VAL A 24 -9.50 96.42 -4.11
CA VAL A 24 -9.13 95.18 -4.79
C VAL A 24 -9.68 94.06 -3.91
N VAL A 25 -10.46 93.17 -4.51
CA VAL A 25 -11.01 91.97 -3.87
C VAL A 25 -10.48 90.80 -4.67
N ASP A 26 -9.89 89.84 -3.99
CA ASP A 26 -9.54 88.58 -4.60
C ASP A 26 -10.71 87.60 -4.50
N THR A 27 -11.00 86.93 -5.61
CA THR A 27 -12.07 85.94 -5.74
C THR A 27 -11.57 84.67 -6.42
N THR A 28 -10.26 84.54 -6.63
CA THR A 28 -9.66 83.39 -7.32
C THR A 28 -9.13 82.45 -6.27
N ALA A 29 -9.42 81.15 -6.39
CA ALA A 29 -8.86 80.17 -5.48
C ALA A 29 -7.39 79.84 -5.85
N PRO A 30 -6.56 79.46 -4.86
CA PRO A 30 -5.22 78.93 -5.10
C PRO A 30 -5.23 77.71 -6.02
N THR A 31 -4.07 77.46 -6.64
CA THR A 31 -3.83 76.27 -7.47
C THR A 31 -2.66 75.47 -6.92
N PHE A 32 -2.81 74.14 -6.86
CA PHE A 32 -1.70 73.25 -6.52
C PHE A 32 -0.62 73.28 -7.62
N THR A 33 0.64 73.19 -7.20
CA THR A 33 1.81 73.26 -8.08
C THR A 33 2.53 71.92 -8.23
N SER A 34 2.33 71.01 -7.28
CA SER A 34 2.80 69.63 -7.32
C SER A 34 1.83 68.74 -8.10
N THR A 35 2.33 67.58 -8.55
CA THR A 35 1.47 66.49 -9.05
C THR A 35 0.55 66.04 -7.93
N LEU A 36 -0.73 65.84 -8.26
CA LEU A 36 -1.72 65.40 -7.28
C LEU A 36 -1.73 63.87 -7.22
N PRO A 37 -1.69 63.27 -6.02
CA PRO A 37 -1.75 61.83 -5.88
C PRO A 37 -3.12 61.30 -6.33
N GLY A 38 -3.11 60.15 -7.01
CA GLY A 38 -4.32 59.43 -7.38
C GLY A 38 -4.71 58.39 -6.34
N ASP A 39 -5.94 57.88 -6.45
CA ASP A 39 -6.43 56.80 -5.61
C ASP A 39 -5.66 55.50 -5.90
N ILE A 40 -5.47 54.68 -4.85
CA ILE A 40 -4.70 53.44 -4.92
C ILE A 40 -5.33 52.35 -4.04
N ASP A 41 -5.07 51.10 -4.40
CA ASP A 41 -5.39 49.93 -3.59
C ASP A 41 -4.07 49.29 -3.15
N VAL A 42 -3.97 48.94 -1.87
CA VAL A 42 -2.78 48.33 -1.26
C VAL A 42 -3.20 47.18 -0.35
N GLU A 43 -2.27 46.25 -0.12
CA GLU A 43 -2.48 45.11 0.77
C GLU A 43 -1.73 45.35 2.09
N CYS A 44 -2.37 44.97 3.19
CA CYS A 44 -1.81 45.01 4.54
C CYS A 44 -1.21 46.39 4.91
N ASP A 45 0.09 46.44 5.22
CA ASP A 45 0.80 47.63 5.72
C ASP A 45 1.53 48.43 4.61
N GLU A 46 1.34 48.10 3.33
CA GLU A 46 2.03 48.75 2.20
C GLU A 46 1.45 50.14 1.85
N ILE A 47 1.13 50.94 2.87
CA ILE A 47 0.56 52.28 2.73
C ILE A 47 1.68 53.29 2.46
N PRO A 48 1.64 54.04 1.33
CA PRO A 48 2.65 55.05 1.07
C PRO A 48 2.49 56.26 2.00
N ASP A 49 3.62 56.91 2.32
CA ASP A 49 3.65 58.18 3.04
C ASP A 49 2.81 59.26 2.33
N ALA A 50 2.23 60.18 3.10
CA ALA A 50 1.45 61.28 2.55
C ALA A 50 2.33 62.28 1.79
N GLU A 51 1.94 62.62 0.56
CA GLU A 51 2.65 63.63 -0.23
C GLU A 51 2.50 65.04 0.36
N GLU A 52 3.60 65.80 0.38
CA GLU A 52 3.57 67.23 0.72
C GLU A 52 3.17 68.06 -0.52
N LEU A 53 1.98 68.66 -0.49
CA LEU A 53 1.48 69.49 -1.60
C LEU A 53 1.75 70.99 -1.36
N LEU A 54 2.13 71.70 -2.43
CA LEU A 54 2.34 73.14 -2.43
C LEU A 54 1.32 73.83 -3.33
N ALA A 55 0.84 75.00 -2.93
CA ALA A 55 -0.09 75.80 -3.72
C ALA A 55 0.43 77.24 -3.91
N ILE A 56 0.03 77.84 -5.03
CA ILE A 56 0.26 79.26 -5.33
C ILE A 56 -1.06 79.94 -5.65
N ASP A 57 -1.12 81.23 -5.37
CA ASP A 57 -2.25 82.07 -5.74
C ASP A 57 -1.81 83.25 -6.62
N ASN A 58 -2.75 83.84 -7.36
CA ASN A 58 -2.46 84.96 -8.25
C ASN A 58 -2.24 86.30 -7.49
N CYS A 59 -2.65 86.37 -6.22
CA CYS A 59 -2.70 87.56 -5.40
C CYS A 59 -2.39 87.26 -3.91
N GLY A 60 -1.25 86.62 -3.64
CA GLY A 60 -0.74 86.45 -2.27
C GLY A 60 -0.07 85.10 -2.08
N ASP A 61 0.15 84.74 -0.82
CA ASP A 61 0.60 83.41 -0.44
C ASP A 61 -0.60 82.48 -0.22
N ALA A 62 -0.47 81.20 -0.56
CA ALA A 62 -1.45 80.16 -0.29
C ALA A 62 -0.91 79.17 0.73
N ASN A 63 -1.73 78.79 1.72
CA ASN A 63 -1.38 77.81 2.75
C ASN A 63 -2.12 76.49 2.49
N VAL A 64 -1.41 75.36 2.56
CA VAL A 64 -1.99 74.03 2.42
C VAL A 64 -2.14 73.38 3.79
N THR A 65 -3.31 72.82 4.07
CA THR A 65 -3.59 72.01 5.25
C THR A 65 -3.87 70.57 4.84
N PHE A 66 -3.45 69.61 5.66
CA PHE A 66 -3.61 68.17 5.42
C PHE A 66 -4.43 67.55 6.55
N VAL A 67 -5.41 66.73 6.18
CA VAL A 67 -6.22 65.94 7.11
C VAL A 67 -6.32 64.51 6.58
N GLU A 68 -6.12 63.54 7.47
CA GLU A 68 -6.27 62.12 7.19
C GLU A 68 -7.36 61.55 8.09
N VAL A 69 -8.24 60.74 7.49
CA VAL A 69 -9.30 60.01 8.17
C VAL A 69 -9.20 58.55 7.78
N ILE A 70 -9.33 57.66 8.77
CA ILE A 70 -9.33 56.22 8.59
C ILE A 70 -10.71 55.71 8.95
N ASP A 71 -11.34 55.02 8.01
CA ASP A 71 -12.64 54.35 8.20
C ASP A 71 -12.45 52.85 8.05
N ASN A 72 -12.96 52.07 9.00
CA ASN A 72 -12.85 50.60 8.95
C ASN A 72 -13.59 50.04 7.72
N GLY A 73 -13.00 49.01 7.12
CA GLY A 73 -13.51 48.30 5.95
C GLY A 73 -14.46 47.17 6.30
N ALA A 74 -14.62 46.24 5.34
CA ALA A 74 -15.57 45.13 5.44
C ALA A 74 -15.01 43.95 6.24
N CYS A 75 -13.72 43.66 6.08
CA CYS A 75 -13.01 42.64 6.84
C CYS A 75 -12.28 43.22 8.07
N VAL A 76 -11.86 42.34 8.99
CA VAL A 76 -10.82 42.62 9.98
C VAL A 76 -9.51 42.93 9.26
N GLY A 77 -8.95 44.12 9.48
CA GLY A 77 -7.71 44.56 8.82
C GLY A 77 -7.94 45.40 7.56
N ASP A 78 -9.13 45.34 6.96
CA ASP A 78 -9.49 46.26 5.87
C ASP A 78 -9.83 47.65 6.42
N TYR A 79 -9.42 48.69 5.70
CA TYR A 79 -9.83 50.07 5.97
C TYR A 79 -9.58 50.98 4.77
N ILE A 80 -10.27 52.12 4.77
CA ILE A 80 -10.11 53.16 3.76
C ILE A 80 -9.45 54.36 4.44
N ILE A 81 -8.34 54.81 3.86
CA ILE A 81 -7.71 56.07 4.26
C ILE A 81 -8.17 57.15 3.28
N THR A 82 -8.79 58.20 3.80
CA THR A 82 -9.13 59.40 3.03
C THR A 82 -8.19 60.54 3.42
N ARG A 83 -7.31 60.93 2.50
CA ARG A 83 -6.41 62.07 2.65
C ARG A 83 -6.99 63.30 1.94
N THR A 84 -7.04 64.42 2.64
CA THR A 84 -7.59 65.69 2.12
C THR A 84 -6.58 66.80 2.27
N TRP A 85 -6.24 67.46 1.16
CA TRP A 85 -5.44 68.68 1.14
C TRP A 85 -6.31 69.88 0.78
N THR A 86 -6.30 70.91 1.62
CA THR A 86 -7.02 72.17 1.38
C THR A 86 -6.04 73.31 1.28
N ALA A 87 -5.94 73.92 0.09
CA ALA A 87 -5.19 75.14 -0.16
C ALA A 87 -6.11 76.35 0.08
N THR A 88 -5.70 77.30 0.91
CA THR A 88 -6.47 78.51 1.24
C THR A 88 -5.59 79.75 1.11
N ASP A 89 -6.09 80.80 0.45
CA ASP A 89 -5.41 82.09 0.37
C ASP A 89 -5.73 82.99 1.59
N ALA A 90 -5.17 84.21 1.61
CA ALA A 90 -5.43 85.20 2.65
C ALA A 90 -6.84 85.83 2.60
N CYS A 91 -7.60 85.59 1.55
CA CYS A 91 -8.97 86.07 1.34
C CYS A 91 -10.03 84.97 1.54
N ASP A 92 -9.63 83.81 2.10
CA ASP A 92 -10.45 82.63 2.36
C ASP A 92 -10.98 81.89 1.10
N ASN A 93 -10.44 82.15 -0.10
CA ASN A 93 -10.75 81.29 -1.26
C ASN A 93 -9.98 79.97 -1.12
N SER A 94 -10.59 78.85 -1.54
CA SER A 94 -10.00 77.53 -1.33
C SER A 94 -10.16 76.56 -2.51
N THR A 95 -9.17 75.66 -2.62
CA THR A 95 -9.16 74.50 -3.53
C THR A 95 -8.88 73.24 -2.70
N VAL A 96 -9.63 72.17 -2.96
CA VAL A 96 -9.55 70.91 -2.21
C VAL A 96 -9.14 69.78 -3.15
N HIS A 97 -8.22 68.94 -2.71
CA HIS A 97 -7.87 67.66 -3.34
C HIS A 97 -8.05 66.51 -2.34
N THR A 98 -8.52 65.37 -2.82
CA THR A 98 -8.70 64.16 -2.01
C THR A 98 -8.03 62.97 -2.69
N GLN A 99 -7.41 62.11 -1.88
CA GLN A 99 -6.93 60.79 -2.27
C GLN A 99 -7.61 59.75 -1.39
N ILE A 100 -8.07 58.66 -2.01
CA ILE A 100 -8.61 57.48 -1.35
C ILE A 100 -7.58 56.35 -1.49
N ILE A 101 -7.23 55.74 -0.36
CA ILE A 101 -6.40 54.54 -0.31
C ILE A 101 -7.26 53.41 0.25
N THR A 102 -7.50 52.38 -0.54
CA THR A 102 -8.20 51.17 -0.09
C THR A 102 -7.15 50.17 0.39
N VAL A 103 -7.21 49.82 1.67
CA VAL A 103 -6.41 48.74 2.26
C VAL A 103 -7.30 47.51 2.38
N GLN A 104 -6.97 46.45 1.66
CA GLN A 104 -7.73 45.20 1.70
C GLN A 104 -6.84 43.97 1.51
N ASP A 105 -7.18 42.87 2.16
CA ASP A 105 -6.56 41.58 1.92
C ASP A 105 -7.27 40.85 0.77
N SER A 106 -6.54 40.58 -0.32
CA SER A 106 -7.06 39.84 -1.48
C SER A 106 -6.31 38.54 -1.78
N THR A 107 -5.34 38.20 -0.94
CA THR A 107 -4.45 37.06 -1.15
C THR A 107 -4.81 35.93 -0.19
N PRO A 108 -5.00 34.70 -0.67
CA PRO A 108 -5.22 33.58 0.22
C PRO A 108 -3.93 33.14 0.92
N PRO A 109 -4.03 32.45 2.07
CA PRO A 109 -2.89 31.92 2.79
C PRO A 109 -1.98 31.02 1.95
N ALA A 110 -0.68 31.14 2.16
CA ALA A 110 0.35 30.37 1.47
C ALA A 110 0.90 29.25 2.34
N LEU A 111 1.13 28.08 1.74
CA LEU A 111 1.77 26.93 2.38
C LEU A 111 3.27 27.19 2.57
N VAL A 112 3.77 27.06 3.80
CA VAL A 112 5.20 27.28 4.10
C VAL A 112 5.98 25.98 4.34
N THR A 113 5.29 24.89 4.68
CA THR A 113 5.92 23.58 4.86
C THR A 113 6.11 22.86 3.52
N PRO A 114 7.18 22.06 3.36
CA PRO A 114 7.31 21.16 2.21
C PRO A 114 6.12 20.22 2.10
N PHE A 115 5.69 19.97 0.87
CA PHE A 115 4.49 19.21 0.57
C PHE A 115 4.67 18.42 -0.70
N ASP A 116 4.53 17.10 -0.58
CA ASP A 116 4.53 16.18 -1.72
C ASP A 116 3.07 15.92 -2.12
N GLU A 117 2.71 16.39 -3.32
CA GLU A 117 1.35 16.23 -3.88
C GLU A 117 1.02 14.76 -4.19
N ASN A 118 2.03 13.93 -4.46
CA ASN A 118 1.83 12.54 -4.84
C ASN A 118 2.77 11.65 -4.02
N VAL A 119 2.18 10.69 -3.30
CA VAL A 119 2.89 9.75 -2.43
C VAL A 119 2.46 8.33 -2.82
N THR A 120 3.40 7.40 -2.79
CA THR A 120 3.10 5.96 -2.93
C THR A 120 3.33 5.29 -1.58
N ALA A 121 2.40 4.44 -1.17
CA ALA A 121 2.45 3.72 0.09
C ALA A 121 2.01 2.26 -0.07
N ALA A 122 2.49 1.38 0.79
CA ALA A 122 1.93 0.05 0.92
C ALA A 122 0.68 0.10 1.81
N CYS A 123 -0.26 -0.81 1.58
CA CYS A 123 -1.51 -0.89 2.34
C CYS A 123 -1.32 -1.11 3.86
N ASP A 124 -0.17 -1.61 4.30
CA ASP A 124 0.21 -1.82 5.71
C ASP A 124 1.09 -0.70 6.28
N ASP A 125 1.53 0.25 5.46
CA ASP A 125 2.41 1.36 5.84
C ASP A 125 1.96 2.67 5.17
N ILE A 126 0.71 3.05 5.42
CA ILE A 126 0.15 4.32 4.93
C ILE A 126 0.73 5.45 5.79
N PRO A 127 1.34 6.49 5.19
CA PRO A 127 1.94 7.58 5.93
C PRO A 127 0.87 8.37 6.70
N GLU A 128 1.22 8.79 7.91
CA GLU A 128 0.43 9.72 8.71
C GLU A 128 0.12 11.01 7.94
N VAL A 129 -0.98 11.67 8.31
CA VAL A 129 -1.36 12.96 7.71
C VAL A 129 -0.29 14.01 8.02
N PRO A 130 0.31 14.68 7.01
CA PRO A 130 1.32 15.68 7.26
C PRO A 130 0.73 16.89 8.00
N ASN A 131 1.48 17.42 8.96
CA ASN A 131 1.12 18.67 9.63
C ASN A 131 1.58 19.87 8.77
N LEU A 132 0.65 20.44 8.02
CA LEU A 132 0.89 21.60 7.17
C LEU A 132 0.81 22.90 7.98
N VAL A 133 1.67 23.87 7.64
CA VAL A 133 1.64 25.22 8.21
C VAL A 133 1.42 26.21 7.08
N PHE A 134 0.50 27.14 7.31
CA PHE A 134 0.16 28.21 6.38
C PHE A 134 0.47 29.55 7.03
N GLU A 135 0.89 30.50 6.21
CA GLU A 135 1.11 31.89 6.62
C GLU A 135 0.40 32.80 5.61
N ASP A 136 -0.10 33.92 6.12
CA ASP A 136 -0.66 34.98 5.29
C ASP A 136 -0.01 36.33 5.66
N ALA A 137 0.04 37.26 4.69
CA ALA A 137 0.69 38.54 4.87
C ALA A 137 -0.15 39.53 5.70
N CYS A 138 -1.48 39.45 5.57
CA CYS A 138 -2.46 40.36 6.16
C CYS A 138 -3.17 39.73 7.36
N SER A 139 -3.30 38.40 7.35
CA SER A 139 -4.13 37.65 8.28
C SER A 139 -3.30 36.79 9.24
N THR A 140 -3.65 36.85 10.53
CA THR A 140 -3.01 36.02 11.57
C THR A 140 -3.88 34.87 12.05
N ASP A 141 -5.20 34.96 11.83
CA ASP A 141 -6.12 33.87 12.07
C ASP A 141 -6.38 33.17 10.73
N ILE A 142 -6.08 31.88 10.70
CA ILE A 142 -6.15 31.05 9.49
C ILE A 142 -6.94 29.81 9.87
N GLU A 143 -8.09 29.63 9.24
CA GLU A 143 -8.92 28.45 9.40
C GLU A 143 -8.45 27.37 8.41
N VAL A 144 -8.09 26.19 8.93
CA VAL A 144 -7.73 25.04 8.12
C VAL A 144 -8.75 23.94 8.34
N THR A 145 -9.39 23.51 7.27
CA THR A 145 -10.28 22.35 7.27
C THR A 145 -9.64 21.21 6.49
N PHE A 146 -9.72 20.00 7.04
CA PHE A 146 -9.11 18.78 6.48
C PHE A 146 -10.18 17.75 6.17
N GLU A 147 -10.13 17.20 4.96
CA GLU A 147 -10.97 16.10 4.50
C GLU A 147 -10.10 15.00 3.90
N GLU A 148 -10.44 13.75 4.18
CA GLU A 148 -9.79 12.58 3.61
C GLU A 148 -10.84 11.65 3.01
N VAL A 149 -10.64 11.26 1.76
CA VAL A 149 -11.53 10.36 1.03
C VAL A 149 -10.73 9.22 0.43
N THR A 150 -11.19 8.00 0.64
CA THR A 150 -10.63 6.80 0.00
C THR A 150 -11.48 6.41 -1.19
N THR A 151 -10.86 6.21 -2.36
CA THR A 151 -11.51 5.69 -3.55
C THR A 151 -10.93 4.32 -3.88
N GLN A 152 -11.74 3.28 -3.70
CA GLN A 152 -11.40 1.90 -4.00
C GLN A 152 -12.49 1.28 -4.87
N ALA A 153 -12.11 0.60 -5.94
CA ALA A 153 -13.05 -0.04 -6.88
C ALA A 153 -13.57 -1.38 -6.33
N ASN A 154 -12.69 -2.17 -5.73
CA ASN A 154 -13.01 -3.37 -4.97
C ASN A 154 -11.99 -3.57 -3.84
N ASP A 155 -12.37 -4.34 -2.82
CA ASP A 155 -11.58 -4.53 -1.61
C ASP A 155 -10.21 -5.19 -1.85
N PHE A 156 -9.87 -5.64 -3.06
CA PHE A 156 -8.63 -6.38 -3.36
C PHE A 156 -7.71 -5.70 -4.39
N GLU A 157 -8.10 -4.52 -4.86
CA GLU A 157 -7.32 -3.71 -5.80
C GLU A 157 -6.66 -2.53 -5.09
N ASP A 158 -5.53 -2.11 -5.67
CA ASP A 158 -4.86 -0.84 -5.35
C ASP A 158 -5.89 0.30 -5.30
N TYR A 159 -5.70 1.22 -4.37
CA TYR A 159 -6.65 2.28 -4.12
C TYR A 159 -5.96 3.62 -3.91
N GLU A 160 -6.73 4.70 -3.96
CA GLU A 160 -6.22 6.04 -3.74
C GLU A 160 -6.84 6.65 -2.49
N ILE A 161 -6.02 7.35 -1.70
CA ILE A 161 -6.47 8.24 -0.64
C ILE A 161 -6.22 9.66 -1.12
N ILE A 162 -7.27 10.48 -1.15
CA ILE A 162 -7.22 11.89 -1.49
C ILE A 162 -7.40 12.69 -0.21
N ARG A 163 -6.37 13.45 0.15
CA ARG A 163 -6.36 14.38 1.29
C ARG A 163 -6.51 15.80 0.77
N THR A 164 -7.48 16.53 1.31
CA THR A 164 -7.78 17.91 0.92
C THR A 164 -7.69 18.81 2.13
N TRP A 165 -6.89 19.88 2.01
CA TRP A 165 -6.85 20.98 2.97
C TRP A 165 -7.46 22.22 2.31
N THR A 166 -8.53 22.75 2.90
CA THR A 166 -9.10 24.04 2.52
C THR A 166 -8.75 25.04 3.59
N VAL A 167 -8.06 26.10 3.17
CA VAL A 167 -7.45 27.11 4.03
C VAL A 167 -8.07 28.45 3.73
N VAL A 168 -8.62 29.10 4.74
CA VAL A 168 -9.35 30.35 4.62
C VAL A 168 -8.80 31.34 5.64
N ASP A 169 -8.54 32.57 5.22
CA ASP A 169 -8.17 33.66 6.13
C ASP A 169 -9.39 34.40 6.73
N ASP A 170 -9.14 35.39 7.59
CA ASP A 170 -10.16 36.23 8.21
C ASP A 170 -11.01 37.02 7.19
N CYS A 171 -10.47 37.26 5.99
CA CYS A 171 -11.13 38.00 4.91
C CYS A 171 -11.86 37.10 3.91
N GLY A 172 -11.81 35.79 4.12
CA GLY A 172 -12.48 34.80 3.30
C GLY A 172 -11.75 34.46 2.01
N ASN A 173 -10.47 34.83 1.86
CA ASN A 173 -9.67 34.36 0.75
C ASN A 173 -9.32 32.88 0.99
N GLU A 174 -9.54 32.05 -0.01
CA GLU A 174 -9.47 30.59 0.10
C GLU A 174 -8.40 29.99 -0.81
N ALA A 175 -7.61 29.06 -0.27
CA ALA A 175 -6.73 28.18 -1.02
C ALA A 175 -7.03 26.71 -0.70
N ILE A 176 -6.89 25.84 -1.71
CA ILE A 176 -7.12 24.40 -1.60
C ILE A 176 -5.84 23.67 -1.99
N PHE A 177 -5.43 22.72 -1.15
CA PHE A 177 -4.28 21.85 -1.36
C PHE A 177 -4.72 20.39 -1.35
N THR A 178 -4.24 19.60 -2.30
CA THR A 178 -4.62 18.18 -2.43
C THR A 178 -3.39 17.29 -2.47
N GLN A 179 -3.39 16.21 -1.68
CA GLN A 179 -2.39 15.14 -1.74
C GLN A 179 -3.06 13.85 -2.18
N ASN A 180 -2.51 13.22 -3.21
CA ASN A 180 -2.89 11.91 -3.69
C ASN A 180 -1.92 10.87 -3.13
N VAL A 181 -2.44 9.90 -2.37
CA VAL A 181 -1.68 8.75 -1.88
C VAL A 181 -2.13 7.53 -2.68
N SER A 182 -1.28 7.04 -3.57
CA SER A 182 -1.49 5.77 -4.28
C SER A 182 -1.07 4.63 -3.37
N VAL A 183 -2.03 3.78 -2.98
CA VAL A 183 -1.81 2.67 -2.06
C VAL A 183 -1.77 1.35 -2.82
N GLU A 184 -0.63 0.67 -2.75
CA GLU A 184 -0.41 -0.63 -3.38
C GLU A 184 -0.76 -1.76 -2.40
N ILE A 185 -1.61 -2.71 -2.84
CA ILE A 185 -1.91 -3.91 -2.07
C ILE A 185 -0.80 -4.94 -2.32
N SER A 186 0.22 -4.95 -1.44
CA SER A 186 1.46 -5.71 -1.62
C SER A 186 1.40 -7.18 -1.18
N ASN A 187 0.26 -7.86 -1.31
CA ASN A 187 0.19 -9.29 -0.99
C ASN A 187 0.32 -10.10 -2.28
N VAL A 188 1.56 -10.23 -2.77
CA VAL A 188 1.88 -11.13 -3.90
C VAL A 188 1.88 -12.57 -3.41
N ILE A 189 0.69 -13.16 -3.31
CA ILE A 189 0.56 -14.60 -3.11
C ILE A 189 0.73 -15.28 -4.46
N ASN A 190 1.79 -16.06 -4.60
CA ASN A 190 1.99 -16.93 -5.76
C ASN A 190 1.29 -18.24 -5.50
N THR A 191 0.48 -18.68 -6.45
CA THR A 191 -0.21 -19.97 -6.41
C THR A 191 0.45 -20.95 -7.35
N PHE A 192 0.41 -22.23 -6.97
CA PHE A 192 0.86 -23.31 -7.81
C PHE A 192 -0.29 -24.29 -8.03
N ASP A 193 -0.66 -24.46 -9.30
CA ASP A 193 -1.54 -25.54 -9.68
C ASP A 193 -0.81 -26.87 -9.48
N SER A 194 -1.51 -27.82 -8.88
CA SER A 194 -0.96 -29.13 -8.52
C SER A 194 -1.91 -30.25 -8.95
N SER A 195 -1.34 -31.43 -9.18
CA SER A 195 -2.07 -32.66 -9.47
C SER A 195 -1.83 -33.65 -8.34
N PHE A 196 -2.91 -34.19 -7.78
CA PHE A 196 -2.88 -35.23 -6.76
C PHE A 196 -3.69 -36.43 -7.22
N CYS A 197 -3.29 -37.61 -6.76
CA CYS A 197 -4.03 -38.83 -7.03
C CYS A 197 -5.20 -38.95 -6.05
N ILE A 198 -6.32 -39.53 -6.49
CA ILE A 198 -7.52 -39.76 -5.66
C ILE A 198 -7.29 -40.67 -4.43
N LEU A 199 -6.16 -41.39 -4.38
CA LEU A 199 -5.75 -42.23 -3.24
C LEU A 199 -4.69 -41.56 -2.37
N ASP A 200 -4.28 -40.33 -2.66
CA ASP A 200 -3.37 -39.58 -1.81
C ASP A 200 -4.06 -39.19 -0.50
N THR A 201 -3.24 -38.95 0.52
CA THR A 201 -3.72 -38.51 1.83
C THR A 201 -4.09 -37.03 1.83
N GLU A 202 -4.88 -36.63 2.82
CA GLU A 202 -5.17 -35.22 3.12
C GLU A 202 -3.90 -34.36 3.15
N PHE A 203 -3.97 -33.16 2.57
CA PHE A 203 -2.89 -32.18 2.53
C PHE A 203 -3.40 -30.77 2.85
N ASP A 204 -2.48 -29.85 3.15
CA ASP A 204 -2.81 -28.48 3.50
C ASP A 204 -2.76 -27.58 2.25
N LEU A 205 -3.84 -26.87 1.95
CA LEU A 205 -3.91 -25.93 0.82
C LEU A 205 -2.88 -24.79 0.93
N PHE A 206 -2.38 -24.47 2.14
CA PHE A 206 -1.28 -23.53 2.30
C PHE A 206 0.03 -23.98 1.64
N ASP A 207 0.23 -25.29 1.43
CA ASP A 207 1.40 -25.81 0.71
C ASP A 207 1.40 -25.43 -0.78
N LEU A 208 0.25 -24.97 -1.31
CA LEU A 208 0.07 -24.50 -2.68
C LEU A 208 0.28 -22.99 -2.83
N LEU A 209 0.52 -22.29 -1.72
CA LEU A 209 0.80 -20.86 -1.68
C LEU A 209 2.28 -20.61 -1.39
N SER A 210 2.83 -19.54 -1.97
CA SER A 210 4.12 -18.99 -1.56
C SER A 210 4.14 -17.47 -1.66
N GLY A 211 4.99 -16.83 -0.87
CA GLY A 211 5.05 -15.38 -0.78
C GLY A 211 4.97 -14.93 0.67
N ASP A 212 4.76 -13.65 0.86
CA ASP A 212 4.49 -13.07 2.17
C ASP A 212 2.97 -12.96 2.34
N PHE A 213 2.39 -13.85 3.13
CA PHE A 213 0.97 -13.84 3.42
C PHE A 213 0.72 -14.25 4.86
N ASN A 214 -0.31 -13.66 5.47
CA ASN A 214 -0.79 -14.09 6.77
C ASN A 214 -1.59 -15.39 6.60
N MET A 215 -1.54 -16.30 7.58
CA MET A 215 -2.30 -17.57 7.60
C MET A 215 -3.65 -17.45 8.33
N ASN A 216 -4.08 -16.24 8.69
CA ASN A 216 -5.33 -15.96 9.39
C ASN A 216 -6.56 -15.86 8.48
N GLY A 217 -6.38 -15.99 7.17
CA GLY A 217 -7.48 -15.97 6.21
C GLY A 217 -8.30 -17.26 6.21
N ILE A 218 -9.31 -17.27 5.36
CA ILE A 218 -10.30 -18.34 5.28
C ILE A 218 -10.20 -18.98 3.89
N TRP A 219 -10.20 -20.30 3.89
CA TRP A 219 -10.34 -21.08 2.66
C TRP A 219 -11.80 -21.37 2.37
N SER A 220 -12.18 -21.30 1.09
CA SER A 220 -13.50 -21.68 0.61
C SER A 220 -13.42 -22.39 -0.73
N VAL A 221 -14.46 -23.17 -1.06
CA VAL A 221 -14.55 -23.90 -2.32
C VAL A 221 -15.33 -23.05 -3.32
N VAL A 222 -14.70 -22.72 -4.45
CA VAL A 222 -15.30 -21.93 -5.54
C VAL A 222 -15.96 -22.85 -6.56
N SER A 223 -15.28 -23.95 -6.90
CA SER A 223 -15.73 -24.92 -7.89
C SER A 223 -15.39 -26.34 -7.47
N GLY A 224 -16.32 -27.26 -7.75
CA GLY A 224 -16.27 -28.66 -7.30
C GLY A 224 -17.15 -28.92 -6.07
N ASP A 225 -17.31 -30.19 -5.73
CA ASP A 225 -18.07 -30.69 -4.59
C ASP A 225 -17.19 -31.08 -3.39
N ALA A 226 -16.00 -30.49 -3.30
CA ALA A 226 -15.07 -30.71 -2.20
C ALA A 226 -15.60 -30.21 -0.86
N THR A 227 -15.21 -30.89 0.21
CA THR A 227 -15.35 -30.41 1.59
C THR A 227 -13.97 -30.23 2.18
N ILE A 228 -13.72 -29.09 2.82
CA ILE A 228 -12.45 -28.75 3.47
C ILE A 228 -12.66 -28.55 4.97
N ASN A 229 -11.63 -28.85 5.77
CA ASN A 229 -11.62 -28.57 7.20
C ASN A 229 -10.55 -27.52 7.52
N GLY A 230 -10.96 -26.25 7.55
CA GLY A 230 -10.01 -25.15 7.52
C GLY A 230 -9.30 -25.11 6.17
N SER A 231 -7.98 -25.30 6.17
CA SER A 231 -7.15 -25.40 4.96
C SER A 231 -6.90 -26.84 4.50
N MET A 232 -7.36 -27.85 5.25
CA MET A 232 -7.09 -29.25 4.90
C MET A 232 -8.07 -29.77 3.85
N PHE A 233 -7.54 -30.41 2.81
CA PHE A 233 -8.31 -31.04 1.73
C PHE A 233 -7.88 -32.50 1.55
N ASP A 234 -8.86 -33.41 1.47
CA ASP A 234 -8.66 -34.85 1.28
C ASP A 234 -9.11 -35.29 -0.12
N PRO A 235 -8.16 -35.57 -1.05
CA PRO A 235 -8.45 -36.06 -2.39
C PRO A 235 -9.36 -37.29 -2.45
N SER A 236 -9.31 -38.16 -1.43
CA SER A 236 -10.08 -39.40 -1.40
C SER A 236 -11.59 -39.21 -1.17
N THR A 237 -12.00 -37.99 -0.85
CA THR A 237 -13.40 -37.63 -0.58
C THR A 237 -14.16 -37.13 -1.81
N VAL A 238 -13.48 -36.97 -2.95
CA VAL A 238 -14.03 -36.34 -4.16
C VAL A 238 -13.82 -37.20 -5.41
N GLU A 239 -14.47 -36.83 -6.52
CA GLU A 239 -14.25 -37.49 -7.82
C GLU A 239 -13.06 -36.89 -8.58
N VAL A 240 -12.59 -37.58 -9.61
CA VAL A 240 -11.56 -37.07 -10.54
C VAL A 240 -12.08 -35.83 -11.25
N GLY A 241 -11.33 -34.73 -11.19
CA GLY A 241 -11.80 -33.43 -11.66
C GLY A 241 -10.87 -32.29 -11.27
N ILE A 242 -11.30 -31.07 -11.60
CA ILE A 242 -10.59 -29.84 -11.21
C ILE A 242 -11.42 -29.15 -10.12
N TYR A 243 -10.74 -28.84 -9.02
CA TYR A 243 -11.30 -28.18 -7.85
C TYR A 243 -10.62 -26.82 -7.71
N THR A 244 -11.42 -25.76 -7.55
CA THR A 244 -10.92 -24.40 -7.37
C THR A 244 -11.20 -23.96 -5.94
N PHE A 245 -10.16 -23.55 -5.24
CA PHE A 245 -10.22 -23.05 -3.88
C PHE A 245 -9.86 -21.56 -3.86
N MET A 246 -10.53 -20.81 -2.99
CA MET A 246 -10.25 -19.40 -2.74
C MET A 246 -9.67 -19.25 -1.35
N TYR A 247 -8.54 -18.56 -1.23
CA TYR A 247 -8.03 -18.06 0.02
C TYR A 247 -8.32 -16.57 0.14
N SER A 248 -9.00 -16.15 1.21
CA SER A 248 -9.36 -14.75 1.42
C SER A 248 -9.02 -14.23 2.82
N ILE A 249 -8.51 -13.00 2.86
CA ILE A 249 -8.35 -12.16 4.05
C ILE A 249 -9.20 -10.92 3.79
N THR A 250 -10.32 -10.80 4.49
CA THR A 250 -11.27 -9.68 4.31
C THR A 250 -11.14 -8.62 5.39
N GLU A 251 -10.37 -8.88 6.45
CA GLU A 251 -10.17 -7.95 7.56
C GLU A 251 -8.68 -7.55 7.65
N GLY A 252 -8.42 -6.24 7.73
CA GLY A 252 -7.08 -5.69 7.86
C GLY A 252 -6.84 -4.55 6.88
N SER A 253 -5.65 -3.94 6.95
CA SER A 253 -5.25 -2.86 6.05
C SER A 253 -4.91 -3.35 4.65
N CYS A 254 -4.55 -4.64 4.51
CA CYS A 254 -4.20 -5.33 3.27
C CYS A 254 -5.10 -6.55 3.04
N PRO A 255 -6.38 -6.35 2.66
CA PRO A 255 -7.23 -7.43 2.19
C PRO A 255 -6.58 -8.19 1.03
N THR A 256 -6.87 -9.49 0.91
CA THR A 256 -6.27 -10.34 -0.11
C THR A 256 -7.22 -11.44 -0.52
N GLU A 257 -7.25 -11.74 -1.81
CA GLU A 257 -8.00 -12.86 -2.36
C GLU A 257 -7.17 -13.53 -3.46
N VAL A 258 -7.07 -14.87 -3.41
CA VAL A 258 -6.29 -15.62 -4.38
C VAL A 258 -6.90 -16.99 -4.64
N GLU A 259 -6.94 -17.39 -5.91
CA GLU A 259 -7.46 -18.68 -6.36
C GLU A 259 -6.34 -19.70 -6.60
N VAL A 260 -6.59 -20.95 -6.19
CA VAL A 260 -5.73 -22.10 -6.42
C VAL A 260 -6.54 -23.20 -7.12
N ASN A 261 -5.98 -23.78 -8.19
CA ASN A 261 -6.59 -24.94 -8.84
C ASN A 261 -5.85 -26.22 -8.45
N VAL A 262 -6.63 -27.23 -8.05
CA VAL A 262 -6.14 -28.57 -7.76
C VAL A 262 -6.78 -29.55 -8.74
N THR A 263 -5.95 -30.31 -9.43
CA THR A 263 -6.43 -31.41 -10.30
C THR A 263 -6.34 -32.72 -9.52
N ILE A 264 -7.46 -33.43 -9.43
CA ILE A 264 -7.51 -34.79 -8.90
C ILE A 264 -7.57 -35.77 -10.05
N ASP A 265 -6.62 -36.70 -10.11
CA ASP A 265 -6.50 -37.73 -11.14
C ASP A 265 -6.48 -39.16 -10.58
N ASP A 266 -6.57 -40.16 -11.47
CA ASP A 266 -6.52 -41.58 -11.14
C ASP A 266 -5.15 -42.23 -11.41
N ASP A 267 -4.12 -41.45 -11.74
CA ASP A 267 -2.76 -41.94 -12.04
C ASP A 267 -1.93 -42.08 -10.76
N CYS A 268 -2.44 -42.92 -9.86
CA CYS A 268 -1.86 -43.15 -8.56
C CYS A 268 -0.55 -43.95 -8.66
N VAL A 269 0.57 -43.27 -8.44
CA VAL A 269 1.89 -43.91 -8.37
C VAL A 269 1.97 -44.77 -7.11
N VAL A 270 1.65 -46.05 -7.24
CA VAL A 270 2.01 -47.04 -6.21
C VAL A 270 3.53 -47.17 -6.18
N LEU A 271 4.15 -46.69 -5.10
CA LEU A 271 5.59 -46.85 -4.84
C LEU A 271 5.99 -48.32 -5.11
N ALA A 272 6.91 -48.51 -6.05
CA ALA A 272 7.41 -49.84 -6.39
C ALA A 272 8.05 -50.50 -5.15
N CYS A 273 7.70 -51.75 -4.88
CA CYS A 273 8.27 -52.52 -3.78
C CYS A 273 9.81 -52.53 -3.85
N GLY A 274 10.46 -51.99 -2.82
CA GLY A 274 11.90 -51.90 -2.70
C GLY A 274 12.51 -53.09 -1.95
N GLN A 275 13.84 -53.11 -1.87
CA GLN A 275 14.57 -54.16 -1.14
C GLN A 275 14.13 -54.28 0.33
N ASP A 276 13.77 -53.16 0.96
CA ASP A 276 13.39 -53.10 2.38
C ASP A 276 12.05 -53.76 2.69
N ASN A 277 11.22 -54.02 1.67
CA ASN A 277 9.96 -54.73 1.82
C ASN A 277 10.17 -56.26 1.93
N VAL A 278 11.30 -56.80 1.47
CA VAL A 278 11.52 -58.26 1.38
C VAL A 278 11.97 -58.83 2.73
N VAL A 279 11.08 -59.59 3.38
CA VAL A 279 11.37 -60.28 4.65
C VAL A 279 11.62 -61.76 4.39
N ILE A 280 12.86 -62.21 4.61
CA ILE A 280 13.27 -63.60 4.41
C ILE A 280 13.47 -64.28 5.77
N SER A 281 12.78 -65.40 5.98
CA SER A 281 12.95 -66.21 7.20
C SER A 281 14.38 -66.71 7.37
N LYS A 282 14.87 -66.74 8.61
CA LYS A 282 16.26 -67.12 8.94
C LYS A 282 16.40 -68.57 9.41
N THR A 283 15.28 -69.19 9.77
CA THR A 283 15.24 -70.55 10.33
C THR A 283 14.06 -71.33 9.79
N VAL A 284 14.24 -72.64 9.66
CA VAL A 284 13.18 -73.62 9.43
C VAL A 284 13.29 -74.69 10.51
N THR A 285 12.23 -74.90 11.27
CA THR A 285 12.08 -75.96 12.27
C THR A 285 10.91 -76.85 11.85
N ALA A 286 11.17 -77.84 11.00
CA ALA A 286 10.13 -78.70 10.45
C ALA A 286 9.83 -79.88 11.41
N ASN A 287 9.25 -79.57 12.58
CA ASN A 287 8.97 -80.52 13.68
C ASN A 287 7.45 -80.75 13.90
N GLY A 288 6.59 -80.10 13.11
CA GLY A 288 5.14 -80.22 13.21
C GLY A 288 4.50 -79.39 14.33
N ASP A 289 5.21 -78.41 14.89
CA ASP A 289 4.70 -77.54 15.96
C ASP A 289 3.98 -76.28 15.45
N ASN A 290 3.92 -76.09 14.12
CA ASN A 290 3.35 -74.94 13.40
C ASN A 290 4.16 -73.64 13.46
N TYR A 291 5.36 -73.65 14.05
CA TYR A 291 6.26 -72.50 14.10
C TYR A 291 7.48 -72.73 13.21
N ASN A 292 7.73 -71.78 12.30
CA ASN A 292 8.83 -71.83 11.32
C ASN A 292 8.89 -73.16 10.53
N GLU A 293 7.75 -73.78 10.25
CA GLU A 293 7.68 -75.04 9.48
C GLU A 293 8.24 -74.91 8.06
N PHE A 294 8.12 -73.72 7.49
CA PHE A 294 8.49 -73.44 6.11
C PHE A 294 9.45 -72.26 6.01
N PHE A 295 10.30 -72.29 4.98
CA PHE A 295 11.06 -71.11 4.60
C PHE A 295 10.12 -70.09 3.95
N THR A 296 9.89 -68.94 4.58
CA THR A 296 8.98 -67.92 4.07
C THR A 296 9.74 -66.70 3.55
N ILE A 297 9.18 -66.11 2.49
CA ILE A 297 9.54 -64.82 1.91
C ILE A 297 8.25 -64.01 1.88
N THR A 298 8.19 -62.92 2.65
CA THR A 298 6.98 -62.10 2.87
C THR A 298 7.26 -60.62 2.64
N GLY A 299 6.22 -59.79 2.58
CA GLY A 299 6.30 -58.36 2.30
C GLY A 299 6.40 -58.03 0.81
N VAL A 300 6.13 -59.02 -0.05
CA VAL A 300 6.13 -58.90 -1.52
C VAL A 300 4.85 -59.42 -2.18
N GLU A 301 3.81 -59.69 -1.39
CA GLU A 301 2.58 -60.35 -1.80
C GLU A 301 1.82 -59.56 -2.87
N ASP A 302 1.82 -58.22 -2.75
CA ASP A 302 1.11 -57.31 -3.66
C ASP A 302 2.00 -56.77 -4.79
N CYS A 303 3.27 -57.19 -4.84
CA CYS A 303 4.27 -56.67 -5.78
C CYS A 303 4.27 -57.37 -7.15
N GLY A 304 3.49 -58.46 -7.30
CA GLY A 304 3.44 -59.24 -8.53
C GLY A 304 4.75 -59.96 -8.92
N PHE A 305 5.69 -60.09 -7.97
CA PHE A 305 6.97 -60.76 -8.21
C PHE A 305 6.81 -62.27 -8.32
N ILE A 306 7.59 -62.87 -9.22
CA ILE A 306 7.75 -64.33 -9.27
C ILE A 306 9.00 -64.68 -8.47
N ILE A 307 8.82 -65.48 -7.42
CA ILE A 307 9.89 -65.86 -6.50
C ILE A 307 10.60 -67.10 -7.04
N GLU A 308 11.83 -66.96 -7.54
CA GLU A 308 12.70 -68.09 -7.84
C GLU A 308 13.57 -68.39 -6.64
N LEU A 309 13.46 -69.60 -6.07
CA LEU A 309 14.22 -70.03 -4.90
C LEU A 309 15.16 -71.19 -5.27
N GLN A 310 16.41 -71.09 -4.83
CA GLN A 310 17.37 -72.17 -4.84
C GLN A 310 17.97 -72.34 -3.45
N ILE A 311 18.14 -73.58 -2.99
CA ILE A 311 18.76 -73.88 -1.69
C ILE A 311 19.94 -74.82 -1.90
N PHE A 312 21.04 -74.52 -1.24
CA PHE A 312 22.31 -75.21 -1.34
C PHE A 312 22.76 -75.73 0.02
N ASN A 313 23.41 -76.90 0.04
CA ASN A 313 24.09 -77.39 1.22
C ASN A 313 25.43 -76.66 1.44
N ARG A 314 26.09 -76.92 2.57
CA ARG A 314 27.37 -76.30 2.95
C ARG A 314 28.54 -76.54 1.97
N TRP A 315 28.41 -77.47 1.02
CA TRP A 315 29.41 -77.74 -0.02
C TRP A 315 29.07 -77.08 -1.35
N GLY A 316 28.00 -76.28 -1.41
CA GLY A 316 27.54 -75.61 -2.63
C GLY A 316 26.72 -76.49 -3.57
N ALA A 317 26.31 -77.69 -3.13
CA ALA A 317 25.42 -78.53 -3.94
C ALA A 317 23.96 -78.11 -3.73
N LYS A 318 23.24 -77.86 -4.83
CA LYS A 318 21.82 -77.50 -4.83
C LYS A 318 20.97 -78.69 -4.36
N ILE A 319 20.14 -78.48 -3.35
CA ILE A 319 19.28 -79.49 -2.72
C ILE A 319 17.79 -79.27 -2.99
N PHE A 320 17.40 -78.05 -3.33
CA PHE A 320 16.03 -77.66 -3.66
C PHE A 320 16.05 -76.51 -4.68
N GLU A 321 15.05 -76.50 -5.55
CA GLU A 321 14.77 -75.39 -6.45
C GLU A 321 13.27 -75.25 -6.71
N SER A 322 12.81 -74.01 -6.87
CA SER A 322 11.47 -73.68 -7.33
C SER A 322 11.53 -72.41 -8.18
N SER A 323 10.89 -72.43 -9.35
CA SER A 323 10.80 -71.28 -10.25
C SER A 323 9.62 -70.35 -9.94
N ASN A 324 8.72 -70.78 -9.05
CA ASN A 324 7.65 -69.94 -8.50
C ASN A 324 7.35 -70.44 -7.09
N TYR A 325 8.19 -70.05 -6.15
CA TYR A 325 8.17 -70.51 -4.78
C TYR A 325 6.95 -69.96 -4.04
N GLN A 326 6.25 -70.83 -3.31
CA GLN A 326 4.97 -70.52 -2.65
C GLN A 326 5.07 -70.69 -1.13
N ASN A 327 6.23 -70.38 -0.54
CA ASN A 327 6.45 -70.47 0.92
C ASN A 327 6.14 -71.86 1.52
N ASN A 328 6.47 -72.91 0.78
CA ASN A 328 6.07 -74.29 1.08
C ASN A 328 7.24 -75.29 1.24
N TRP A 329 8.49 -74.82 1.27
CA TRP A 329 9.65 -75.67 1.50
C TRP A 329 9.91 -75.84 3.00
N ASN A 330 9.92 -77.10 3.45
CA ASN A 330 10.08 -77.48 4.87
C ASN A 330 11.28 -78.41 5.10
N GLY A 331 12.38 -78.21 4.36
CA GLY A 331 13.59 -79.03 4.51
C GLY A 331 13.59 -80.34 3.71
N ASN A 332 12.73 -80.52 2.71
CA ASN A 332 12.79 -81.68 1.83
C ASN A 332 13.91 -81.53 0.76
N SER A 333 14.51 -82.65 0.34
CA SER A 333 15.53 -82.65 -0.73
C SER A 333 15.06 -83.37 -1.98
N ASN A 334 15.31 -82.79 -3.16
CA ASN A 334 14.94 -83.38 -4.45
C ASN A 334 15.87 -84.51 -4.92
N ASN A 335 16.95 -84.84 -4.19
CA ASN A 335 17.93 -85.82 -4.64
C ASN A 335 18.29 -86.81 -3.53
N SER A 336 18.24 -88.11 -3.86
CA SER A 336 18.50 -89.29 -3.03
C SER A 336 19.95 -89.45 -2.52
N SER A 337 20.69 -88.35 -2.39
CA SER A 337 22.09 -88.30 -1.96
C SER A 337 22.29 -87.96 -0.47
N VAL A 338 21.22 -87.96 0.34
CA VAL A 338 21.30 -87.59 1.77
C VAL A 338 20.56 -88.58 2.67
N GLY A 339 20.85 -89.88 2.54
CA GLY A 339 20.36 -90.90 3.47
C GLY A 339 18.85 -91.16 3.40
N SER A 340 18.38 -92.18 4.11
CA SER A 340 17.02 -92.73 4.01
C SER A 340 15.92 -91.89 4.68
N SER A 341 16.06 -90.56 4.73
CA SER A 341 15.03 -89.63 5.21
C SER A 341 14.75 -88.61 4.11
N ASP A 342 13.48 -88.31 3.85
CA ASP A 342 13.04 -87.31 2.85
C ASP A 342 13.43 -85.88 3.24
N LYS A 343 14.05 -85.70 4.43
CA LYS A 343 14.46 -84.44 5.03
C LYS A 343 15.97 -84.27 5.05
N VAL A 344 16.42 -83.03 4.86
CA VAL A 344 17.82 -82.67 4.96
C VAL A 344 18.30 -82.67 6.41
N PRO A 345 19.52 -83.11 6.71
CA PRO A 345 20.05 -83.09 8.07
C PRO A 345 19.99 -81.70 8.71
N THR A 346 19.87 -81.67 10.03
CA THR A 346 19.95 -80.40 10.77
C THR A 346 21.31 -79.72 10.52
N GLY A 347 21.28 -78.45 10.13
CA GLY A 347 22.48 -77.67 9.84
C GLY A 347 22.21 -76.37 9.10
N THR A 348 23.29 -75.68 8.75
CA THR A 348 23.24 -74.44 7.95
C THR A 348 23.23 -74.76 6.46
N TYR A 349 22.26 -74.17 5.78
CA TYR A 349 22.09 -74.17 4.33
C TYR A 349 22.19 -72.74 3.81
N TYR A 350 22.22 -72.57 2.49
CA TYR A 350 22.30 -71.26 1.86
C TYR A 350 21.19 -71.13 0.83
N TYR A 351 20.51 -70.00 0.79
CA TYR A 351 19.51 -69.70 -0.23
C TYR A 351 20.06 -68.70 -1.25
N VAL A 352 19.51 -68.77 -2.46
CA VAL A 352 19.56 -67.71 -3.46
C VAL A 352 18.12 -67.47 -3.92
N ILE A 353 17.66 -66.24 -3.82
CA ILE A 353 16.32 -65.81 -4.22
C ILE A 353 16.47 -64.77 -5.33
N ASN A 354 15.81 -65.03 -6.45
CA ASN A 354 15.68 -64.08 -7.54
C ASN A 354 14.21 -63.69 -7.67
N LEU A 355 13.91 -62.40 -7.45
CA LEU A 355 12.55 -61.86 -7.60
C LEU A 355 12.40 -61.35 -9.04
N ARG A 356 11.79 -62.14 -9.92
CA ARG A 356 11.62 -61.71 -11.32
C ARG A 356 10.69 -60.51 -11.39
N ASN A 357 10.99 -59.62 -12.34
CA ASN A 357 10.28 -58.36 -12.58
C ASN A 357 10.42 -57.31 -11.45
N SER A 358 11.25 -57.55 -10.44
CA SER A 358 11.53 -56.56 -9.38
C SER A 358 12.62 -55.56 -9.73
N GLY A 359 13.57 -55.93 -10.60
CA GLY A 359 14.79 -55.15 -10.84
C GLY A 359 15.79 -55.17 -9.67
N LEU A 360 15.50 -55.87 -8.58
CA LEU A 360 16.37 -56.02 -7.41
C LEU A 360 17.49 -57.02 -7.67
N GLU A 361 18.64 -56.83 -7.02
CA GLU A 361 19.71 -57.82 -7.01
C GLU A 361 19.25 -59.11 -6.30
N PRO A 362 19.74 -60.31 -6.70
CA PRO A 362 19.39 -61.55 -6.03
C PRO A 362 19.77 -61.55 -4.55
N PHE A 363 18.86 -62.01 -3.69
CA PHE A 363 19.13 -62.15 -2.27
C PHE A 363 19.83 -63.48 -2.00
N ALA A 364 20.95 -63.45 -1.28
CA ALA A 364 21.63 -64.66 -0.85
C ALA A 364 21.97 -64.59 0.64
N GLY A 365 21.81 -65.70 1.34
CA GLY A 365 22.06 -65.72 2.77
C GLY A 365 22.05 -67.13 3.37
N PRO A 366 22.55 -67.27 4.61
CA PRO A 366 22.46 -68.51 5.34
C PRO A 366 21.04 -68.69 5.90
N ILE A 367 20.62 -69.95 5.98
CA ILE A 367 19.41 -70.37 6.67
C ILE A 367 19.75 -71.56 7.57
N TYR A 368 19.25 -71.53 8.80
CA TYR A 368 19.35 -72.67 9.70
C TYR A 368 18.16 -73.60 9.50
N VAL A 369 18.41 -74.88 9.24
CA VAL A 369 17.36 -75.88 9.04
C VAL A 369 17.50 -76.94 10.12
N ALA A 370 16.45 -77.13 10.90
CA ALA A 370 16.31 -78.21 11.85
C ALA A 370 15.12 -79.08 11.43
N THR A 371 15.39 -80.35 11.20
CA THR A 371 14.38 -81.36 10.88
C THR A 371 14.51 -82.47 11.90
N ASP A 372 13.39 -82.94 12.45
CA ASP A 372 13.40 -84.13 13.28
C ASP A 372 13.75 -85.36 12.43
N LYS A 373 14.50 -86.29 13.03
CA LYS A 373 15.04 -87.47 12.36
C LYS A 373 13.98 -88.50 12.02
#